data_AF-A0A8I0K9T6-F1
#
_entry.id   AF-A0A8I0K9T6-F1
#
_cell.length_a   1.000
_cell.length_b   1.000
_cell.length_c   1.000
_cell.angle_alpha   90.00
_cell.angle_beta   90.00
_cell.angle_gamma   90.00
#
_symmetry.space_group_name_H-M   'P 1'
#
loop_
_entity.id
_entity.type
_entity.pdbx_description
1 polymer ?
#
loop_
_entity_poly.entity_id
_entity_poly.type
_entity_poly.pdbx_seq_one_letter_code
_entity_poly.pdbx_strand_id
1 'polypeptide(L)' 'PAGNTSLPGTGTVSADITAPVVALDDVLTNDSTPALTGTVNDPTATVVVNVDGVDYPAVNNGDGTWTLADNTLP' A
#
# COMPACT_ATOMS: atom_id res chain seq x y z
N PRO A 1 -44.29 -38.38 -9.12
CA PRO A 1 -43.31 -37.26 -9.16
C PRO A 1 -42.11 -37.58 -8.26
N ALA A 2 -40.87 -37.44 -8.74
CA ALA A 2 -39.69 -37.61 -7.90
C ALA A 2 -39.45 -36.31 -7.09
N GLY A 3 -39.27 -36.44 -5.76
CA GLY A 3 -39.23 -35.33 -4.80
C GLY A 3 -37.89 -35.19 -4.08
N ASN A 4 -36.83 -34.83 -4.80
CA ASN A 4 -35.53 -34.54 -4.21
C ASN A 4 -35.34 -33.02 -4.02
N THR A 5 -35.61 -32.53 -2.80
CA THR A 5 -35.25 -31.17 -2.38
C THR A 5 -33.99 -31.21 -1.51
N SER A 6 -32.93 -30.50 -1.90
CA SER A 6 -31.75 -30.36 -1.03
C SER A 6 -32.00 -29.31 0.05
N LEU A 7 -31.33 -29.48 1.20
CA LEU A 7 -31.27 -28.42 2.22
C LEU A 7 -30.48 -27.21 1.71
N PRO A 8 -30.73 -25.99 2.23
CA PRO A 8 -29.93 -24.81 1.91
C PRO A 8 -28.46 -25.02 2.30
N GLY A 9 -27.54 -24.66 1.41
CA GLY A 9 -26.12 -24.58 1.72
C GLY A 9 -25.77 -23.21 2.32
N THR A 10 -24.84 -23.19 3.27
CA THR A 10 -24.27 -21.95 3.81
C THR A 10 -22.83 -21.77 3.32
N GLY A 11 -22.43 -20.53 3.01
CA GLY A 11 -21.06 -20.14 2.71
C GLY A 11 -20.70 -18.84 3.41
N THR A 12 -19.43 -18.65 3.74
CA THR A 12 -18.90 -17.39 4.27
C THR A 12 -18.23 -16.62 3.15
N VAL A 13 -18.43 -15.30 3.14
CA VAL A 13 -17.72 -14.36 2.26
C VAL A 13 -16.94 -13.41 3.17
N SER A 14 -15.65 -13.29 2.93
CA SER A 14 -14.80 -12.28 3.58
C SER A 14 -14.29 -11.33 2.52
N ALA A 15 -14.27 -10.04 2.83
CA ALA A 15 -13.69 -8.99 2.01
C ALA A 15 -12.74 -8.17 2.88
N ASP A 16 -11.59 -7.81 2.33
CA ASP A 16 -10.76 -6.78 2.93
C ASP A 16 -11.30 -5.41 2.54
N ILE A 17 -11.62 -4.60 3.55
CA ILE A 17 -12.21 -3.26 3.42
C ILE A 17 -11.40 -2.21 4.17
N THR A 18 -10.21 -2.56 4.65
CA THR A 18 -9.34 -1.61 5.33
C THR A 18 -8.58 -0.81 4.27
N ALA A 19 -8.83 0.49 4.19
CA ALA A 19 -8.07 1.34 3.28
C ALA A 19 -6.60 1.45 3.73
N PRO A 20 -5.64 1.53 2.79
CA PRO A 20 -4.26 1.83 3.12
C PRO A 20 -4.13 3.20 3.77
N VAL A 21 -3.34 3.27 4.83
CA VAL A 21 -2.88 4.48 5.50
C VAL A 21 -1.39 4.58 5.27
N VAL A 22 -0.94 5.73 4.79
CA VAL A 22 0.45 6.03 4.50
C VAL A 22 0.92 7.25 5.29
N ALA A 23 2.14 7.21 5.79
CA ALA A 23 2.82 8.35 6.40
C ALA A 23 4.22 8.51 5.79
N LEU A 24 4.77 9.72 5.90
CA LEU A 24 6.11 10.10 5.48
C LEU A 24 6.93 10.48 6.72
N ASP A 25 8.17 10.01 6.80
CA ASP A 25 9.10 10.38 7.86
C ASP A 25 9.71 11.76 7.55
N ASP A 26 9.80 12.59 8.59
CA ASP A 26 10.47 13.89 8.49
C ASP A 26 11.98 13.72 8.78
N VAL A 27 12.81 14.18 7.85
CA VAL A 27 14.27 14.11 7.94
C VAL A 27 14.87 15.46 7.57
N LEU A 28 15.59 16.06 8.51
CA LEU A 28 16.39 17.25 8.23
C LEU A 28 17.71 16.85 7.57
N THR A 29 17.89 17.25 6.32
CA THR A 29 19.08 16.96 5.52
C THR A 29 19.47 18.16 4.65
N ASN A 30 20.74 18.23 4.25
CA ASN A 30 21.24 19.19 3.26
C ASN A 30 21.38 18.57 1.85
N ASP A 31 21.00 17.30 1.71
CA ASP A 31 20.84 16.63 0.43
C ASP A 31 19.55 17.13 -0.25
N SER A 32 19.63 17.49 -1.53
CA SER A 32 18.48 17.95 -2.30
C SER A 32 17.58 16.82 -2.80
N THR A 33 18.09 15.58 -2.80
CA THR A 33 17.38 14.42 -3.35
C THR A 33 17.39 13.21 -2.41
N PRO A 34 17.16 13.38 -1.09
CA PRO A 34 17.34 12.32 -0.11
C PRO A 34 16.41 11.13 -0.39
N ALA A 35 16.76 9.97 0.15
CA ALA A 35 15.81 8.87 0.26
C ALA A 35 14.56 9.34 1.02
N LEU A 36 13.38 8.99 0.50
CA LEU A 36 12.11 9.22 1.20
C LEU A 36 11.64 7.90 1.80
N THR A 37 11.26 7.93 3.07
CA THR A 37 10.79 6.76 3.81
C THR A 37 9.50 7.05 4.53
N GLY A 38 8.80 6.00 4.93
CA GLY A 38 7.66 6.15 5.80
C GLY A 38 6.99 4.82 6.08
N THR A 39 5.75 4.90 6.57
CA THR A 39 4.97 3.71 6.94
C THR A 39 3.77 3.52 6.01
N VAL A 40 3.41 2.26 5.79
CA VAL A 40 2.21 1.83 5.08
C VAL A 40 1.61 0.62 5.81
N ASN A 41 0.33 0.66 6.15
CA ASN A 41 -0.31 -0.39 6.96
C ASN A 41 -0.79 -1.61 6.16
N ASP A 42 -0.79 -1.53 4.84
CA ASP A 42 -1.20 -2.60 3.93
C ASP A 42 0.03 -3.12 3.16
N PRO A 43 0.48 -4.36 3.42
CA PRO A 43 1.67 -4.94 2.78
C PRO A 43 1.49 -5.20 1.28
N THR A 44 0.27 -5.07 0.75
CA THR A 44 -0.06 -5.25 -0.67
C THR A 44 -0.38 -3.94 -1.40
N ALA A 45 -0.41 -2.81 -0.68
CA ALA A 45 -0.67 -1.51 -1.26
C ALA A 45 0.43 -1.08 -2.24
N THR A 46 0.04 -0.31 -3.24
CA THR A 46 0.97 0.42 -4.14
C THR A 46 1.24 1.80 -3.56
N VAL A 47 2.51 2.19 -3.47
CA VAL A 47 2.92 3.52 -2.99
C VAL A 47 3.48 4.34 -4.14
N VAL A 48 2.98 5.55 -4.30
CA VAL A 48 3.45 6.54 -5.27
C VAL A 48 3.70 7.84 -4.53
N VAL A 49 4.88 8.42 -4.72
CA VAL A 49 5.22 9.75 -4.22
C VAL A 49 5.03 10.74 -5.35
N ASN A 50 4.20 11.76 -5.13
CA ASN A 50 4.07 12.87 -6.07
C ASN A 50 4.97 14.03 -5.62
N VAL A 51 5.89 14.46 -6.48
CA VAL A 51 6.76 15.62 -6.25
C VAL A 51 6.56 16.58 -7.42
N ASP A 52 6.10 17.80 -7.13
CA ASP A 52 5.81 18.85 -8.11
C ASP A 52 4.94 18.38 -9.30
N GLY A 53 3.98 17.47 -9.03
CA GLY A 53 3.07 16.94 -10.05
C GLY A 53 3.62 15.74 -10.83
N VAL A 54 4.83 15.28 -10.54
CA VAL A 54 5.42 14.06 -11.13
C VAL A 54 5.30 12.90 -10.17
N ASP A 55 4.82 11.75 -10.68
CA ASP A 55 4.66 10.52 -9.91
C ASP A 55 5.92 9.66 -9.94
N TYR A 56 6.41 9.31 -8.76
CA TYR A 56 7.55 8.42 -8.54
C TYR A 56 7.08 7.14 -7.83
N PRO A 57 7.17 5.97 -8.48
CA PRO A 57 6.87 4.70 -7.84
C PRO A 57 7.83 4.43 -6.68
N ALA A 58 7.29 4.19 -5.49
CA ALA A 58 8.04 3.78 -4.32
C ALA A 58 7.88 2.27 -4.07
N VAL A 59 8.80 1.68 -3.32
CA VAL A 59 8.78 0.28 -2.92
C VAL A 59 7.99 0.14 -1.62
N ASN A 60 6.91 -0.65 -1.61
CA ASN A 60 6.31 -1.16 -0.37
C ASN A 60 7.12 -2.39 0.05
N ASN A 61 7.78 -2.31 1.20
CA ASN A 61 8.68 -3.37 1.66
C ASN A 61 7.92 -4.58 2.24
N GLY A 62 6.60 -4.46 2.45
CA GLY A 62 5.75 -5.51 3.01
C GLY A 62 5.90 -5.73 4.51
N ASP A 63 6.79 -4.97 5.17
CA ASP A 63 7.06 -5.02 6.61
C ASP A 63 6.44 -3.86 7.40
N GLY A 64 5.58 -3.08 6.75
CA GLY A 64 4.99 -1.86 7.30
C GLY A 64 5.68 -0.57 6.88
N THR A 65 6.75 -0.66 6.08
CA THR A 65 7.50 0.50 5.58
C THR A 65 7.45 0.62 4.06
N TRP A 66 7.71 1.83 3.55
CA TRP A 66 7.96 2.07 2.14
C TRP A 66 9.20 2.94 1.92
N THR A 67 9.81 2.83 0.74
CA THR A 67 11.04 3.57 0.37
C THR A 67 10.97 4.11 -1.06
N LEU A 68 11.37 5.37 -1.24
CA LEU A 68 11.84 5.91 -2.52
C LEU A 68 13.35 6.15 -2.39
N ALA A 69 14.13 5.60 -3.32
CA ALA A 69 15.58 5.62 -3.22
C ALA A 69 16.16 7.04 -3.32
N ASP A 70 17.29 7.24 -2.66
CA ASP A 70 18.11 8.46 -2.77
C ASP A 70 18.51 8.74 -4.23
N ASN A 71 18.63 10.01 -4.60
CA ASN A 71 18.96 10.50 -5.94
C ASN A 71 17.97 10.05 -7.04
N THR A 72 16.71 9.75 -6.67
CA THR A 72 15.64 9.44 -7.64
C THR A 72 14.96 10.70 -8.18
N LEU A 73 14.88 11.73 -7.34
CA LEU A 73 14.34 13.04 -7.72
C LEU A 73 15.36 13.80 -8.59
N PRO A 74 14.90 14.66 -9.52
CA PRO A 74 15.75 15.38 -10.46
C PRO A 74 16.59 16.51 -9.82
#